data_AF-A0AAW6R8W5-F1
#
_entry.id   AF-A0AAW6R8W5-F1
#
_cell.length_a   1.000
_cell.length_b   1.000
_cell.length_c   1.000
_cell.angle_alpha   90.00
_cell.angle_beta   90.00
_cell.angle_gamma   90.00
#
_symmetry.space_group_name_H-M   'P 1'
#
loop_
_entity.id
_entity.type
_entity.pdbx_description
1 polymer ?
#
loop_
_entity_poly.entity_id
_entity_poly.type
_entity_poly.pdbx_seq_one_letter_code
_entity_poly.pdbx_strand_id
1 'polypeptide(L)'
;MSPIRRGEKLPIYNRIGVLRAERQMSRAELATLVGINVQSVGALERGDNYPSLDLAFRICDVFDLPVEAVFSRTPFGAMSAELYRRDTRPTSANSPTNDTGGDR
;
A
#
# COMPACT_ATOMS: atom_id res chain seq x y z
N MET A 1 26.60 10.35 -17.53
CA MET A 1 25.99 9.01 -17.32
C MET A 1 24.72 8.93 -18.15
N SER A 2 24.64 7.96 -19.06
CA SER A 2 23.43 7.74 -19.86
C SER A 2 22.31 7.20 -18.97
N PRO A 3 21.08 7.76 -19.01
CA PRO A 3 19.97 7.23 -18.24
C PRO A 3 19.63 5.85 -18.80
N ILE A 4 19.72 4.83 -17.95
CA ILE A 4 19.29 3.48 -18.27
C ILE A 4 17.82 3.55 -18.67
N ARG A 5 17.53 3.42 -19.96
CA ARG A 5 16.19 3.12 -20.50
C ARG A 5 15.83 1.72 -20.02
N ARG A 6 15.43 1.61 -18.75
CA ARG A 6 14.84 0.41 -18.17
C ARG A 6 13.55 0.16 -18.96
N GLY A 7 13.52 -0.90 -19.76
CA GLY A 7 12.42 -1.22 -20.68
C GLY A 7 11.08 -1.33 -19.97
N GLU A 8 10.01 -0.87 -20.61
CA GLU A 8 8.58 -1.08 -20.28
C GLU A 8 8.30 -1.49 -18.81
N LYS A 9 8.77 -0.69 -17.86
CA LYS A 9 8.98 -1.13 -16.47
C LYS A 9 7.66 -1.40 -15.79
N LEU A 10 7.54 -2.59 -15.20
CA LEU A 10 6.62 -2.90 -14.10
C LEU A 10 6.66 -1.75 -13.07
N PRO A 11 5.67 -0.84 -13.07
CA PRO A 11 5.73 0.35 -12.24
C PRO A 11 5.60 -0.04 -10.77
N ILE A 12 6.34 0.66 -9.91
CA ILE A 12 6.17 0.55 -8.45
C ILE A 12 5.31 1.70 -8.00
N TYR A 13 4.11 1.37 -7.52
CA TYR A 13 3.21 2.29 -6.86
C TYR A 13 3.56 2.35 -5.37
N ASN A 14 3.26 3.46 -4.71
CA ASN A 14 3.50 3.63 -3.29
C ASN A 14 2.34 4.35 -2.59
N ARG A 15 2.22 4.14 -1.27
CA ARG A 15 1.28 4.84 -0.38
C ARG A 15 1.94 5.88 0.51
N ILE A 16 3.20 6.29 0.24
CA ILE A 16 3.98 7.16 1.13
C ILE A 16 3.23 8.45 1.47
N GLY A 17 2.65 9.11 0.46
CA GLY A 17 1.91 10.36 0.67
C GLY A 17 0.67 10.19 1.54
N VAL A 18 -0.05 9.07 1.38
CA VAL A 18 -1.24 8.73 2.19
C VAL A 18 -0.82 8.41 3.62
N LEU A 19 0.17 7.54 3.80
CA LEU A 19 0.67 7.13 5.11
C LEU A 19 1.21 8.31 5.92
N ARG A 20 1.92 9.24 5.27
CA ARG A 20 2.31 10.49 5.92
C ARG A 20 1.10 11.31 6.35
N ALA A 21 0.11 11.49 5.48
CA ALA A 21 -1.07 12.30 5.80
C ALA A 21 -1.86 11.71 6.98
N GLU A 22 -2.00 10.38 7.04
CA GLU A 22 -2.60 9.65 8.16
C GLU A 22 -1.87 9.92 9.48
N ARG A 23 -0.54 10.08 9.44
CA ARG A 23 0.30 10.38 10.62
C ARG A 23 0.54 11.86 10.87
N GLN A 24 -0.13 12.76 10.12
CA GLN A 24 0.13 14.21 10.14
C GLN A 24 1.62 14.57 9.93
N MET A 25 2.34 13.73 9.19
CA MET A 25 3.78 13.82 9.00
C MET A 25 4.11 14.65 7.76
N SER A 26 4.98 15.63 7.90
CA SER A 26 5.52 16.43 6.80
C SER A 26 6.55 15.65 5.97
N ARG A 27 6.81 16.11 4.75
CA ARG A 27 7.90 15.56 3.92
C ARG A 27 9.27 15.77 4.56
N ALA A 28 9.46 16.87 5.29
CA ALA A 28 10.72 17.19 5.95
C ALA A 28 11.00 16.21 7.09
N GLU A 29 9.99 15.86 7.89
CA GLU A 29 10.13 14.87 8.96
C GLU A 29 10.46 13.50 8.41
N LEU A 30 9.73 13.02 7.40
CA LEU A 30 10.05 11.74 6.76
C LEU A 30 11.47 11.74 6.19
N ALA A 31 11.87 12.81 5.51
CA ALA A 31 13.21 12.97 4.94
C ALA A 31 14.31 12.85 6.00
N THR A 32 14.12 13.50 7.16
CA THR A 32 15.00 13.38 8.32
C THR A 32 15.08 11.95 8.85
N LEU A 33 13.93 11.29 9.07
CA LEU A 33 13.87 9.93 9.61
C LEU A 33 14.55 8.91 8.69
N VAL A 34 14.40 9.07 7.37
CA VAL A 34 15.01 8.18 6.38
C VAL A 34 16.26 8.77 5.74
N GLY A 35 16.90 9.77 6.34
CA GLY A 35 18.20 10.29 5.91
C GLY A 35 18.31 10.65 4.41
N ILE A 36 17.29 11.25 3.82
CA ILE A 36 17.30 11.76 2.45
C ILE A 36 16.91 13.24 2.40
N ASN A 37 16.99 13.87 1.23
CA ASN A 37 16.50 15.24 1.07
C ASN A 37 14.97 15.27 0.85
N VAL A 38 14.34 16.39 1.20
CA VAL A 38 12.88 16.58 1.11
C VAL A 38 12.35 16.47 -0.33
N GLN A 39 13.16 16.86 -1.32
CA GLN A 39 12.79 16.77 -2.74
C GLN A 39 12.70 15.31 -3.21
N SER A 40 13.58 14.44 -2.68
CA SER A 40 13.57 13.01 -2.92
C SER A 40 12.31 12.37 -2.37
N VAL A 41 11.82 12.78 -1.18
CA VAL A 41 10.51 12.34 -0.67
C VAL A 41 9.40 12.71 -1.66
N GLY A 42 9.39 13.96 -2.15
CA GLY A 42 8.40 14.40 -3.14
C GLY A 42 8.46 13.61 -4.45
N ALA A 43 9.66 13.29 -4.94
CA ALA A 43 9.86 12.48 -6.15
C ALA A 43 9.42 11.01 -5.95
N LEU A 44 9.65 10.44 -4.75
CA LEU A 44 9.17 9.11 -4.40
C LEU A 44 7.64 9.06 -4.40
N GLU A 45 6.98 10.04 -3.78
CA GLU A 45 5.52 10.09 -3.72
C GLU A 45 4.84 10.18 -5.08
N ARG A 46 5.45 10.91 -6.03
CA ARG A 46 4.95 10.98 -7.41
C ARG A 46 5.30 9.75 -8.26
N GLY A 47 6.20 8.89 -7.78
CA GLY A 47 6.71 7.74 -8.53
C GLY A 47 7.74 8.11 -9.59
N ASP A 48 8.28 9.34 -9.56
CA ASP A 48 9.32 9.81 -10.49
C ASP A 48 10.61 8.99 -10.31
N ASN A 49 10.88 8.59 -9.06
CA ASN A 49 12.04 7.81 -8.67
C ASN A 49 11.61 6.57 -7.88
N TYR A 50 12.36 5.48 -8.07
CA TYR A 50 12.20 4.27 -7.25
C TYR A 50 13.27 4.24 -6.16
N PRO A 51 12.90 3.91 -4.91
CA PRO A 51 13.87 3.81 -3.83
C PRO A 51 14.82 2.62 -4.06
N SER A 52 16.01 2.68 -3.46
CA SER A 52 16.79 1.46 -3.24
C SER A 52 16.04 0.53 -2.28
N LEU A 53 16.42 -0.74 -2.23
CA LEU A 53 15.82 -1.70 -1.29
C LEU A 53 16.00 -1.25 0.17
N ASP A 54 17.19 -0.75 0.52
CA ASP A 54 17.50 -0.15 1.82
C ASP A 54 16.55 1.01 2.16
N LEU A 55 16.38 1.96 1.25
CA LEU A 55 15.49 3.10 1.48
C LEU A 55 14.03 2.66 1.60
N ALA A 56 13.60 1.65 0.84
CA ALA A 56 12.26 1.09 0.94
C ALA A 56 12.02 0.51 2.34
N PHE A 57 12.97 -0.26 2.88
CA PHE A 57 12.86 -0.82 4.24
C PHE A 57 12.86 0.27 5.32
N ARG A 58 13.73 1.27 5.22
CA ARG A 58 13.72 2.39 6.19
C ARG A 58 12.40 3.17 6.19
N ILE A 59 11.77 3.31 5.03
CA ILE A 59 10.43 3.90 4.93
C ILE A 59 9.38 2.97 5.60
N CYS A 60 9.48 1.66 5.39
CA CYS A 60 8.61 0.66 6.04
C CYS A 60 8.72 0.74 7.57
N ASP A 61 9.94 0.85 8.11
CA ASP A 61 10.19 0.97 9.55
C ASP A 61 9.57 2.24 10.15
N VAL A 62 9.68 3.38 9.46
CA VAL A 62 9.05 4.65 9.90
C VAL A 62 7.53 4.51 10.00
N PHE A 63 6.93 3.74 9.10
CA PHE A 63 5.50 3.49 9.11
C PHE A 63 5.09 2.25 9.91
N ASP A 64 6.02 1.47 10.45
CA ASP A 64 5.72 0.20 11.12
C ASP A 64 4.77 -0.69 10.29
N LEU A 65 5.10 -0.82 8.99
CA LEU A 65 4.28 -1.55 8.01
C LEU A 65 5.15 -2.44 7.12
N PRO A 66 4.65 -3.58 6.64
CA PRO A 66 5.38 -4.41 5.70
C PRO A 66 5.48 -3.75 4.31
N VAL A 67 6.42 -4.22 3.50
CA VAL A 67 6.73 -3.61 2.20
C VAL A 67 5.53 -3.57 1.25
N GLU A 68 4.69 -4.60 1.25
CA GLU A 68 3.49 -4.70 0.42
C GLU A 68 2.36 -3.72 0.83
N ALA A 69 2.38 -3.21 2.06
CA ALA A 69 1.45 -2.18 2.51
C ALA A 69 1.90 -0.79 2.05
N VAL A 70 3.20 -0.60 1.83
CA VAL A 70 3.79 0.68 1.42
C VAL A 70 3.98 0.76 -0.09
N PHE A 71 4.33 -0.34 -0.75
CA PHE A 71 4.69 -0.44 -2.17
C PHE A 71 3.94 -1.58 -2.87
N SER A 72 3.60 -1.40 -4.15
CA SER A 72 2.92 -2.44 -4.94
C SER A 72 3.31 -2.40 -6.41
N ARG A 73 3.15 -3.55 -7.09
CA ARG A 73 3.26 -3.67 -8.55
C ARG A 73 1.97 -3.30 -9.29
N THR A 74 0.88 -3.13 -8.55
CA THR A 74 -0.41 -2.67 -9.08
C THR A 74 -0.82 -1.37 -8.40
N PRO A 75 -1.61 -0.51 -9.06
CA PRO A 75 -2.16 0.67 -8.41
C PRO A 75 -2.91 0.29 -7.13
N PHE A 76 -2.75 1.11 -6.09
CA PHE A 76 -3.55 0.97 -4.88
C PHE A 76 -4.99 1.42 -5.15
N GLY A 77 -5.96 0.63 -4.69
CA GLY A 77 -7.36 1.04 -4.69
C GLY A 77 -7.60 2.23 -3.78
N ALA A 78 -8.67 2.98 -4.06
CA ALA A 78 -9.18 3.98 -3.14
C ALA A 78 -9.71 3.28 -1.88
N MET A 79 -9.35 3.80 -0.69
CA MET A 79 -9.79 3.23 0.59
C MET A 79 -11.32 3.13 0.68
N SER A 80 -12.03 4.16 0.20
CA SER A 80 -13.49 4.15 0.14
C SER A 80 -14.05 3.01 -0.71
N ALA A 81 -13.43 2.71 -1.86
CA ALA A 81 -13.86 1.61 -2.72
C ALA A 81 -13.67 0.24 -2.04
N GLU A 82 -12.63 0.07 -1.22
CA GLU A 82 -12.40 -1.17 -0.47
C GLU A 82 -13.38 -1.35 0.69
N LEU A 83 -13.70 -0.26 1.41
CA LEU A 83 -14.64 -0.26 2.53
C LEU A 83 -16.08 -0.54 2.07
N TYR A 84 -16.59 0.20 1.08
CA TYR A 84 -17.99 0.07 0.63
C TYR A 84 -18.25 -1.14 -0.28
N ARG A 85 -17.21 -1.76 -0.86
CA ARG A 85 -17.39 -3.03 -1.60
C ARG A 85 -17.85 -4.17 -0.67
N ARG A 86 -17.54 -4.13 0.63
CA ARG A 86 -17.95 -5.17 1.59
C ARG A 86 -19.45 -5.22 1.86
N ASP A 87 -20.16 -4.11 1.68
CA ASP A 87 -21.59 -4.00 2.02
C ASP A 87 -22.53 -4.61 0.96
N THR A 88 -21.99 -5.07 -0.18
CA THR A 88 -22.80 -5.61 -1.29
C THR A 88 -22.73 -7.13 -1.46
N ARG A 89 -22.16 -7.86 -0.49
CA ARG A 89 -22.25 -9.32 -0.51
C ARG A 89 -23.65 -9.72 0.01
N PRO A 90 -24.55 -10.30 -0.80
CA PRO A 90 -25.82 -10.79 -0.27
C PRO A 90 -25.50 -11.84 0.78
N THR A 91 -25.99 -11.61 2.00
CA THR A 91 -26.00 -12.58 3.08
C THR A 91 -26.71 -13.83 2.58
N SER A 92 -25.97 -14.86 2.14
CA SER A 92 -26.55 -16.19 1.96
C SER A 92 -26.68 -16.83 3.34
N ALA A 93 -27.63 -16.30 4.11
CA ALA A 93 -28.19 -16.96 5.27
C ALA A 93 -29.40 -17.78 4.79
N ASN A 94 -29.16 -19.05 4.48
CA ASN A 94 -30.04 -20.16 4.87
C ASN A 94 -29.42 -21.50 4.43
N SER A 95 -28.78 -22.18 5.37
CA SER A 95 -28.71 -23.65 5.32
C SER A 95 -29.83 -24.16 6.21
N PRO A 96 -30.91 -24.76 5.66
CA PRO A 96 -31.82 -25.52 6.51
C PRO A 96 -31.06 -26.74 7.04
N THR A 97 -30.87 -26.78 8.34
CA THR A 97 -30.54 -27.99 9.11
C THR A 97 -31.60 -29.04 8.80
N ASN A 98 -31.21 -30.11 8.10
CA ASN A 98 -32.00 -31.34 8.09
C ASN A 98 -31.28 -32.34 8.98
N ASP A 99 -31.47 -32.16 10.29
CA ASP A 99 -31.30 -33.21 11.28
C ASP A 99 -32.70 -33.76 11.57
N THR A 100 -33.00 -34.93 11.03
CA THR A 100 -34.00 -35.83 11.62
C THR A 100 -33.49 -37.24 11.36
N GLY A 101 -33.01 -37.83 12.46
CA GLY A 101 -32.36 -39.12 12.50
C GLY A 101 -33.22 -40.28 12.04
N GLY A 102 -32.52 -41.36 11.72
CA GLY A 102 -33.12 -42.68 11.70
C GLY A 102 -33.58 -43.07 13.10
N ASP A 103 -34.78 -43.62 13.18
CA ASP A 103 -35.03 -44.81 13.99
C ASP A 103 -36.33 -45.48 13.53
N ARG A 104 -36.23 -46.81 13.37
CA ARG A 104 -37.22 -47.85 12.98
C ARG A 104 -37.11 -48.37 11.54
#